data_AF-A0A101JE86-F1
#
_entry.id   AF-A0A101JE86-F1
#
_cell.length_a   1.000
_cell.length_b   1.000
_cell.length_c   1.000
_cell.angle_alpha   90.00
_cell.angle_beta   90.00
_cell.angle_gamma   90.00
#
_symmetry.space_group_name_H-M   'P 1'
#
loop_
_entity.id
_entity.type
_entity.pdbx_description
1 polymer ?
#
loop_
_entity_poly.entity_id
_entity_poly.type
_entity_poly.pdbx_seq_one_letter_code
_entity_poly.pdbx_strand_id
1 'polypeptide(L)'
;MKEITGDFETHVTVYPNQAEVLAAFAADHGATFLHIELDRGSAMSQPMLTLHGSGTLTEQQAVARDWCHWLRVAGMDPIRSKIEAAPWADGVPQHDRDARDEPDDRYFEHHLKLRLPAGMTDLITVTDLVEPHGARLSRNARSRSADGAETRFVNQRCHRVGRSTASLRLDRLVTALREAGHEVVSVEQEYVVQDTNLGLDAGWLPGTTFGVARPARRKVQLAPATPRGYPATYRPVPQPKRTLRRRSPDVRQELVFDPALKQHANAYRAGEPVFGDPAAGERWRAARRAALDHVLAQLTGESWSRHLVLRGSVTMPAWVGAAAREPGDLDFVVTPASVTSDGEAGRRLFDRIVRALGERPGAGLRADRIEQSEIWTYERADGRRLVIPFEVENVPGGIVQVDVVFGEDLPVAPEPITLPGVTGPVLAATAGLSLAWKLQWLATDCYPQGKDLYDAVLLAERATADLALVRELLRPELGATADDFTAETVLSWTDVQWDNFARDYPGLVTEPHEHPWLRRLAVALDRAWRV
;
A
#
# COMPACT_ATOMS: atom_id res chain seq x y z
N MET A 1 8.30 -26.62 -37.39
CA MET A 1 9.05 -26.66 -36.12
C MET A 1 9.35 -28.11 -35.80
N LYS A 2 10.48 -28.39 -35.17
CA LYS A 2 10.83 -29.76 -34.75
C LYS A 2 9.89 -30.19 -33.61
N GLU A 3 9.38 -31.42 -33.65
CA GLU A 3 8.60 -31.97 -32.54
C GLU A 3 9.53 -32.17 -31.33
N ILE A 4 9.07 -31.77 -30.15
CA ILE A 4 9.83 -31.91 -28.90
C ILE A 4 9.41 -33.20 -28.22
N THR A 5 10.40 -34.02 -27.82
CA THR A 5 10.17 -35.33 -27.19
C THR A 5 11.08 -35.50 -25.98
N GLY A 6 10.52 -35.96 -24.87
CA GLY A 6 11.24 -36.15 -23.61
C GLY A 6 10.31 -36.24 -22.41
N ASP A 7 10.84 -35.86 -21.26
CA ASP A 7 10.08 -35.70 -20.01
C ASP A 7 9.55 -34.26 -19.91
N PHE A 8 8.34 -34.14 -19.37
CA PHE A 8 7.63 -32.88 -19.23
C PHE A 8 6.99 -32.74 -17.84
N GLU A 9 6.97 -31.50 -17.36
CA GLU A 9 6.11 -31.03 -16.28
C GLU A 9 5.04 -30.11 -16.88
N THR A 10 3.79 -30.26 -16.46
CA THR A 10 2.68 -29.42 -16.90
C THR A 10 2.01 -28.80 -15.70
N HIS A 11 1.85 -27.48 -15.76
CA HIS A 11 1.10 -26.73 -14.76
C HIS A 11 -0.17 -26.14 -15.33
N VAL A 12 -1.28 -26.31 -14.63
CA VAL A 12 -2.55 -25.65 -14.95
C VAL A 12 -2.93 -24.71 -13.81
N THR A 13 -2.91 -23.41 -14.09
CA THR A 13 -3.24 -22.34 -13.14
C THR A 13 -4.73 -22.00 -13.20
N VAL A 14 -5.37 -21.80 -12.06
CA VAL A 14 -6.77 -21.34 -11.93
C VAL A 14 -6.84 -19.96 -11.26
N TYR A 15 -8.04 -19.38 -11.12
CA TYR A 15 -8.17 -18.09 -10.41
C TYR A 15 -7.79 -18.19 -8.92
N PRO A 16 -7.23 -17.13 -8.32
CA PRO A 16 -6.79 -17.13 -6.92
C PRO A 16 -7.85 -17.58 -5.90
N ASN A 17 -9.12 -17.20 -6.11
CA ASN A 17 -10.24 -17.55 -5.24
C ASN A 17 -10.64 -19.03 -5.31
N GLN A 18 -10.04 -19.82 -6.21
CA GLN A 18 -10.29 -21.26 -6.38
C GLN A 18 -9.17 -22.12 -5.76
N ALA A 19 -8.21 -21.52 -5.04
CA ALA A 19 -7.04 -22.23 -4.49
C ALA A 19 -7.41 -23.42 -3.57
N GLU A 20 -8.34 -23.23 -2.63
CA GLU A 20 -8.75 -24.28 -1.69
C GLU A 20 -9.45 -25.44 -2.41
N VAL A 21 -10.34 -25.13 -3.35
CA VAL A 21 -11.06 -26.14 -4.14
C VAL A 21 -10.09 -26.89 -5.05
N LEU A 22 -9.11 -26.21 -5.64
CA LEU A 22 -8.07 -26.85 -6.44
C LEU A 22 -7.19 -27.78 -5.58
N ALA A 23 -6.83 -27.39 -4.37
CA ALA A 23 -6.06 -28.22 -3.46
C ALA A 23 -6.79 -29.52 -3.11
N ALA A 24 -8.10 -29.44 -2.83
CA ALA A 24 -8.94 -30.61 -2.61
C ALA A 24 -9.04 -31.49 -3.87
N PHE A 25 -9.28 -30.88 -5.03
CA PHE A 25 -9.34 -31.59 -6.31
C PHE A 25 -8.04 -32.32 -6.65
N ALA A 26 -6.89 -31.69 -6.41
CA ALA A 26 -5.58 -32.29 -6.63
C ALA A 26 -5.39 -33.55 -5.78
N ALA A 27 -5.76 -33.48 -4.49
CA ALA A 27 -5.69 -34.63 -3.58
C ALA A 27 -6.58 -35.79 -4.04
N ASP A 28 -7.81 -35.50 -4.47
CA ASP A 28 -8.77 -36.52 -4.92
C ASP A 28 -8.32 -37.22 -6.22
N HIS A 29 -7.53 -36.55 -7.05
CA HIS A 29 -7.07 -37.05 -8.35
C HIS A 29 -5.59 -37.48 -8.36
N GLY A 30 -4.94 -37.52 -7.19
CA GLY A 30 -3.53 -37.92 -7.07
C GLY A 30 -2.54 -36.99 -7.80
N ALA A 31 -2.92 -35.73 -8.00
CA ALA A 31 -2.10 -34.70 -8.64
C ALA A 31 -1.47 -33.78 -7.59
N THR A 32 -0.39 -33.09 -7.97
CA THR A 32 0.33 -32.20 -7.05
C THR A 32 -0.29 -30.81 -7.09
N PHE A 33 -0.63 -30.25 -5.92
CA PHE A 33 -1.01 -28.85 -5.78
C PHE A 33 0.24 -28.00 -5.46
N LEU A 34 0.41 -26.91 -6.20
CA LEU A 34 1.39 -25.86 -5.92
C LEU A 34 0.65 -24.53 -5.85
N HIS A 35 1.09 -23.65 -4.96
CA HIS A 35 0.60 -22.28 -4.89
C HIS A 35 1.80 -21.35 -4.83
N ILE A 36 1.99 -20.56 -5.88
CA ILE A 36 3.09 -19.62 -5.98
C ILE A 36 2.53 -18.21 -5.77
N GLU A 37 3.20 -17.45 -4.91
CA GLU A 37 2.94 -16.02 -4.76
C GLU A 37 4.12 -15.20 -5.29
N LEU A 38 3.85 -14.39 -6.31
CA LEU A 38 4.81 -13.44 -6.84
C LEU A 38 4.95 -12.25 -5.90
N ASP A 39 6.17 -11.72 -5.83
CA ASP A 39 6.48 -10.58 -4.98
C ASP A 39 5.90 -9.26 -5.51
N ARG A 40 5.56 -9.18 -6.80
CA ARG A 40 4.82 -8.09 -7.45
C ARG A 40 4.15 -8.58 -8.75
N GLY A 41 3.36 -7.72 -9.38
CA GLY A 41 2.71 -7.97 -10.67
C GLY A 41 1.19 -7.97 -10.55
N SER A 42 0.49 -8.01 -11.68
CA SER A 42 -0.98 -7.95 -11.68
C SER A 42 -1.66 -9.25 -11.24
N ALA A 43 -0.99 -10.40 -11.41
CA ALA A 43 -1.49 -11.71 -11.00
C ALA A 43 -0.52 -12.38 -10.02
N MET A 44 -0.51 -11.87 -8.78
CA MET A 44 0.43 -12.30 -7.75
C MET A 44 0.18 -13.72 -7.25
N SER A 45 -1.08 -14.12 -7.08
CA SER A 45 -1.45 -15.44 -6.53
C SER A 45 -1.72 -16.42 -7.66
N GLN A 46 -0.99 -17.53 -7.70
CA GLN A 46 -1.08 -18.53 -8.77
C GLN A 46 -1.24 -19.95 -8.17
N PRO A 47 -2.48 -20.36 -7.87
CA PRO A 47 -2.77 -21.75 -7.51
C PRO A 47 -2.73 -22.62 -8.78
N MET A 48 -1.98 -23.72 -8.70
CA MET A 48 -1.58 -24.54 -9.84
C MET A 48 -1.72 -26.03 -9.53
N LEU A 49 -2.20 -26.77 -10.52
CA LEU A 49 -2.11 -28.22 -10.58
C LEU A 49 -0.86 -28.60 -11.37
N THR A 50 -0.01 -29.47 -10.81
CA THR A 50 1.21 -29.97 -11.46
C THR A 50 1.08 -31.44 -11.84
N LEU A 51 1.45 -31.74 -13.07
CA LEU A 51 1.35 -33.05 -13.72
C LEU A 51 2.71 -33.40 -14.32
N HIS A 52 3.06 -34.68 -14.31
CA HIS A 52 4.29 -35.17 -14.93
C HIS A 52 3.93 -36.13 -16.07
N GLY A 53 4.68 -36.07 -17.16
CA GLY A 53 4.47 -36.95 -18.32
C GLY A 53 5.72 -37.10 -19.17
N SER A 54 5.71 -38.09 -20.05
CA SER A 54 6.79 -38.34 -21.01
C SER A 54 6.19 -38.66 -22.37
N GLY A 55 6.89 -38.37 -23.46
CA GLY A 55 6.41 -38.65 -24.83
C GLY A 55 6.67 -37.48 -25.75
N THR A 56 5.72 -37.16 -26.63
CA THR A 56 5.82 -35.98 -27.49
C THR A 56 5.06 -34.79 -26.93
N LEU A 57 5.46 -33.57 -27.34
CA LEU A 57 4.74 -32.34 -26.99
C LEU A 57 3.26 -32.42 -27.39
N THR A 58 2.95 -33.02 -28.54
CA THR A 58 1.57 -33.18 -29.02
C THR A 58 0.71 -33.98 -28.03
N GLU A 59 1.28 -35.05 -27.46
CA GLU A 59 0.63 -35.89 -26.45
C GLU A 59 0.43 -35.10 -25.15
N GLN A 60 1.46 -34.39 -24.67
CA GLN A 60 1.35 -33.59 -23.44
C GLN A 60 0.35 -32.45 -23.58
N GLN A 61 0.25 -31.83 -24.75
CA GLN A 61 -0.79 -30.85 -25.03
C GLN A 61 -2.21 -31.45 -24.97
N ALA A 62 -2.38 -32.72 -25.35
CA ALA A 62 -3.66 -33.41 -25.20
C ALA A 62 -3.98 -33.64 -23.72
N VAL A 63 -3.01 -34.13 -22.94
CA VAL A 63 -3.14 -34.29 -21.49
C VAL A 63 -3.52 -32.96 -20.83
N ALA A 64 -2.82 -31.87 -21.14
CA ALA A 64 -3.13 -30.55 -20.60
C ALA A 64 -4.56 -30.08 -20.92
N ARG A 65 -5.04 -30.34 -22.14
CA ARG A 65 -6.42 -30.02 -22.55
C ARG A 65 -7.46 -30.84 -21.76
N ASP A 66 -7.20 -32.13 -21.54
CA ASP A 66 -8.10 -33.01 -20.79
C ASP A 66 -8.21 -32.57 -19.33
N TRP A 67 -7.09 -32.24 -18.69
CA TRP A 67 -7.10 -31.69 -17.33
C TRP A 67 -7.79 -30.33 -17.23
N CYS A 68 -7.57 -29.45 -18.20
CA CYS A 68 -8.33 -28.19 -18.26
C CYS A 68 -9.82 -28.44 -18.44
N HIS A 69 -10.23 -29.49 -19.15
CA HIS A 69 -11.63 -29.87 -19.27
C HIS A 69 -12.18 -30.39 -17.94
N TRP A 70 -11.47 -31.28 -17.24
CA TRP A 70 -11.89 -31.80 -15.94
C TRP A 70 -12.03 -30.71 -14.88
N LEU A 71 -11.10 -29.75 -14.83
CA LEU A 71 -11.20 -28.59 -13.93
C LEU A 71 -12.46 -27.77 -14.21
N ARG A 72 -12.79 -27.52 -15.49
CA ARG A 72 -14.03 -26.82 -15.87
C ARG A 72 -15.29 -27.59 -15.48
N VAL A 73 -15.28 -28.92 -15.65
CA VAL A 73 -16.39 -29.78 -15.22
C VAL A 73 -16.56 -29.72 -13.69
N ALA A 74 -15.47 -29.60 -12.95
CA ALA A 74 -15.46 -29.39 -11.50
C ALA A 74 -15.78 -27.93 -11.07
N GLY A 75 -16.13 -27.05 -12.01
CA GLY A 75 -16.52 -25.66 -11.72
C GLY A 75 -15.34 -24.71 -11.44
N MET A 76 -14.12 -25.09 -11.84
CA MET A 76 -12.93 -24.24 -11.77
C MET A 76 -12.58 -23.67 -13.15
N ASP A 77 -11.89 -22.53 -13.19
CA ASP A 77 -11.54 -21.86 -14.44
C ASP A 77 -10.03 -21.87 -14.68
N PRO A 78 -9.51 -22.76 -15.54
CA PRO A 78 -8.12 -22.72 -15.98
C PRO A 78 -7.84 -21.43 -16.75
N ILE A 79 -6.89 -20.63 -16.25
CA ILE A 79 -6.49 -19.34 -16.83
C ILE A 79 -5.12 -19.38 -17.53
N ARG A 80 -4.36 -20.45 -17.31
CA ARG A 80 -3.06 -20.74 -17.95
C ARG A 80 -2.76 -22.23 -17.92
N SER A 81 -2.18 -22.74 -18.98
CA SER A 81 -1.43 -24.00 -18.98
C SER A 81 0.01 -23.71 -19.41
N LYS A 82 0.98 -24.14 -18.60
CA LYS A 82 2.40 -24.12 -18.93
C LYS A 82 2.90 -25.55 -19.08
N ILE A 83 3.56 -25.87 -20.18
CA ILE A 83 4.20 -27.17 -20.41
C ILE A 83 5.71 -26.93 -20.50
N GLU A 84 6.47 -27.65 -19.70
CA GLU A 84 7.90 -27.47 -19.51
C GLU A 84 8.58 -28.79 -19.85
N ALA A 85 9.58 -28.74 -20.72
CA ALA A 85 10.38 -29.89 -21.09
C ALA A 85 11.71 -29.87 -20.32
N ALA A 86 12.24 -31.05 -20.03
CA ALA A 86 13.63 -31.16 -19.59
C ALA A 86 14.57 -30.44 -20.58
N PRO A 87 15.62 -29.74 -20.12
CA PRO A 87 16.43 -28.88 -20.98
C PRO A 87 17.30 -29.65 -21.98
N TRP A 88 17.39 -30.97 -21.81
CA TRP A 88 18.06 -31.91 -22.71
C TRP A 88 17.09 -32.68 -23.62
N ALA A 89 15.78 -32.40 -23.58
CA ALA A 89 14.80 -33.03 -24.47
C ALA A 89 15.13 -32.77 -25.95
N ASP A 90 14.79 -33.73 -26.81
CA ASP A 90 15.04 -33.56 -28.24
C ASP A 90 14.16 -32.43 -28.79
N GLY A 91 14.74 -31.57 -29.61
CA GLY A 91 14.06 -30.40 -30.17
C GLY A 91 14.16 -29.11 -29.34
N VAL A 92 14.73 -29.14 -28.13
CA VAL A 92 15.02 -27.92 -27.34
C VAL A 92 16.17 -27.13 -28.00
N PRO A 93 16.05 -25.80 -28.18
CA PRO A 93 17.06 -24.99 -28.85
C PRO A 93 18.37 -24.91 -28.05
N GLN A 94 19.49 -25.24 -28.69
CA GLN A 94 20.80 -25.29 -28.03
C GLN A 94 21.53 -23.93 -28.06
N HIS A 95 21.32 -23.15 -29.12
CA HIS A 95 21.97 -21.84 -29.34
C HIS A 95 20.95 -20.73 -29.59
N ASP A 96 21.33 -19.48 -29.34
CA ASP A 96 20.44 -18.32 -29.48
C ASP A 96 19.82 -18.18 -30.87
N ARG A 97 20.54 -18.58 -31.92
CA ARG A 97 20.00 -18.56 -33.29
C ARG A 97 18.80 -19.51 -33.42
N ASP A 98 18.86 -20.67 -32.76
CA ASP A 98 17.81 -21.69 -32.83
C ASP A 98 16.57 -21.18 -32.07
N ALA A 99 16.78 -20.50 -30.93
CA ALA A 99 15.71 -19.93 -30.10
C ALA A 99 15.03 -18.68 -30.69
N ARG A 100 15.63 -18.02 -31.69
CA ARG A 100 15.02 -16.86 -32.37
C ARG A 100 13.85 -17.27 -33.26
N ASP A 101 13.93 -18.47 -33.83
CA ASP A 101 12.92 -19.00 -34.74
C ASP A 101 11.78 -19.72 -33.99
N GLU A 102 11.91 -19.88 -32.67
CA GLU A 102 10.89 -20.44 -31.80
C GLU A 102 9.76 -19.43 -31.50
N PRO A 103 8.54 -19.90 -31.22
CA PRO A 103 7.43 -19.06 -30.76
C PRO A 103 7.76 -18.20 -29.52
N ASP A 104 7.12 -17.03 -29.42
CA ASP A 104 7.33 -16.03 -28.37
C ASP A 104 7.02 -16.55 -26.95
N ASP A 105 6.12 -17.53 -26.85
CA ASP A 105 5.70 -18.17 -25.60
C ASP A 105 6.68 -19.26 -25.12
N ARG A 106 7.79 -19.49 -25.84
CA ARG A 106 8.82 -20.44 -25.44
C ARG A 106 10.06 -19.76 -24.88
N TYR A 107 10.54 -20.27 -23.75
CA TYR A 107 11.66 -19.68 -23.01
C TYR A 107 12.28 -20.69 -22.07
N PHE A 108 13.54 -20.45 -21.68
CA PHE A 108 14.11 -21.18 -20.55
C PHE A 108 13.63 -20.55 -19.24
N GLU A 109 13.28 -21.38 -18.27
CA GLU A 109 12.98 -20.97 -16.90
C GLU A 109 13.91 -21.70 -15.94
N HIS A 110 14.34 -21.01 -14.89
CA HIS A 110 15.16 -21.58 -13.83
C HIS A 110 14.46 -21.40 -12.49
N HIS A 111 14.47 -22.46 -11.69
CA HIS A 111 13.93 -22.50 -10.33
C HIS A 111 15.06 -22.84 -9.36
N LEU A 112 15.49 -21.86 -8.56
CA LEU A 112 16.50 -22.06 -7.53
C LEU A 112 15.81 -22.11 -6.18
N LYS A 113 15.97 -23.21 -5.45
CA LYS A 113 15.46 -23.36 -4.10
C LYS A 113 16.51 -22.86 -3.11
N LEU A 114 16.19 -21.79 -2.39
CA LEU A 114 17.06 -21.19 -1.38
C LEU A 114 16.57 -21.54 0.02
N ARG A 115 17.51 -21.81 0.92
CA ARG A 115 17.26 -21.80 2.36
C ARG A 115 17.66 -20.43 2.90
N LEU A 116 16.69 -19.71 3.43
CA LEU A 116 16.86 -18.34 3.93
C LEU A 116 16.51 -18.28 5.42
N PRO A 117 17.21 -17.46 6.22
CA PRO A 117 16.68 -17.04 7.51
C PRO A 117 15.31 -16.40 7.31
N ALA A 118 14.43 -16.47 8.31
CA ALA A 118 13.10 -15.85 8.17
C ALA A 118 13.16 -14.32 7.94
N GLY A 119 14.29 -13.64 8.21
CA GLY A 119 14.48 -12.19 8.31
C GLY A 119 13.96 -11.34 7.15
N MET A 120 13.17 -10.30 7.43
CA MET A 120 12.75 -9.35 6.39
C MET A 120 13.94 -8.65 5.73
N THR A 121 14.98 -8.34 6.50
CA THR A 121 16.23 -7.78 5.95
C THR A 121 16.88 -8.76 4.96
N ASP A 122 16.94 -10.05 5.29
CA ASP A 122 17.50 -11.08 4.39
C ASP A 122 16.68 -11.22 3.11
N LEU A 123 15.34 -11.22 3.20
CA LEU A 123 14.45 -11.29 2.04
C LEU A 123 14.66 -10.10 1.09
N ILE A 124 14.79 -8.88 1.64
CA ILE A 124 15.05 -7.67 0.84
C ILE A 124 16.44 -7.75 0.19
N THR A 125 17.48 -8.15 0.94
CA THR A 125 18.84 -8.28 0.43
C THR A 125 18.93 -9.30 -0.71
N VAL A 126 18.29 -10.48 -0.56
CA VAL A 126 18.23 -11.48 -1.63
C VAL A 126 17.48 -10.94 -2.85
N THR A 127 16.37 -10.23 -2.64
CA THR A 127 15.61 -9.60 -3.74
C THR A 127 16.48 -8.64 -4.54
N ASP A 128 17.23 -7.76 -3.86
CA ASP A 128 18.14 -6.80 -4.50
C ASP A 128 19.32 -7.49 -5.20
N LEU A 129 19.79 -8.63 -4.67
CA LEU A 129 20.87 -9.42 -5.27
C LEU A 129 20.43 -10.10 -6.57
N VAL A 130 19.21 -10.63 -6.64
CA VAL A 130 18.75 -11.43 -7.78
C VAL A 130 18.11 -10.61 -8.90
N GLU A 131 17.55 -9.43 -8.60
CA GLU A 131 16.88 -8.57 -9.60
C GLU A 131 17.78 -8.19 -10.79
N PRO A 132 19.07 -7.80 -10.61
CA PRO A 132 19.99 -7.52 -11.72
C PRO A 132 20.24 -8.70 -12.66
N HIS A 133 19.99 -9.93 -12.20
CA HIS A 133 20.10 -11.14 -13.01
C HIS A 133 18.81 -11.46 -13.78
N GLY A 134 17.79 -10.60 -13.72
CA GLY A 134 16.47 -10.89 -14.32
C GLY A 134 15.73 -12.01 -13.58
N ALA A 135 16.00 -12.15 -12.28
CA ALA A 135 15.38 -13.14 -11.41
C ALA A 135 14.58 -12.46 -10.28
N ARG A 136 13.64 -13.20 -9.68
CA ARG A 136 12.78 -12.73 -8.59
C ARG A 136 12.63 -13.78 -7.50
N LEU A 137 12.63 -13.34 -6.25
CA LEU A 137 12.33 -14.17 -5.09
C LEU A 137 10.81 -14.36 -4.95
N SER A 138 10.37 -15.57 -4.60
CA SER A 138 8.96 -15.84 -4.27
C SER A 138 8.56 -15.16 -2.97
N ARG A 139 7.32 -14.66 -2.90
CA ARG A 139 6.77 -14.06 -1.68
C ARG A 139 6.43 -15.11 -0.64
N ASN A 140 5.83 -16.22 -1.03
CA ASN A 140 5.52 -17.27 -0.07
C ASN A 140 6.72 -18.19 0.15
N ALA A 141 6.88 -18.64 1.40
CA ALA A 141 7.77 -19.73 1.75
C ALA A 141 7.15 -21.06 1.29
N ARG A 142 7.92 -21.90 0.60
CA ARG A 142 7.49 -23.23 0.18
C ARG A 142 7.38 -24.20 1.36
N SER A 143 8.24 -24.02 2.36
CA SER A 143 8.28 -24.75 3.62
C SER A 143 9.03 -23.95 4.67
N ARG A 144 8.75 -24.22 5.94
CA ARG A 144 9.48 -23.69 7.10
C ARG A 144 10.07 -24.86 7.89
N SER A 145 11.32 -24.74 8.32
CA SER A 145 11.97 -25.72 9.19
C SER A 145 11.74 -25.39 10.66
N ALA A 146 12.02 -26.36 11.54
CA ALA A 146 11.82 -26.23 12.99
C ALA A 146 12.68 -25.12 13.63
N ASP A 147 13.82 -24.77 13.02
CA ASP A 147 14.68 -23.66 13.43
C ASP A 147 14.24 -22.29 12.87
N GLY A 148 13.07 -22.23 12.23
CA GLY A 148 12.46 -21.00 11.72
C GLY A 148 12.95 -20.57 10.35
N ALA A 149 13.93 -21.24 9.74
CA ALA A 149 14.36 -20.91 8.39
C ALA A 149 13.30 -21.27 7.33
N GLU A 150 13.26 -20.48 6.27
CA GLU A 150 12.31 -20.61 5.18
C GLU A 150 12.99 -21.17 3.95
N THR A 151 12.26 -21.99 3.19
CA THR A 151 12.66 -22.37 1.84
C THR A 151 11.86 -21.55 0.84
N ARG A 152 12.55 -20.82 -0.04
CA ARG A 152 11.91 -19.96 -1.07
C ARG A 152 12.50 -20.22 -2.44
N PHE A 153 11.76 -19.85 -3.48
CA PHE A 153 12.23 -19.97 -4.85
C PHE A 153 12.77 -18.64 -5.37
N VAL A 154 13.87 -18.70 -6.10
CA VAL A 154 14.30 -17.64 -7.01
C VAL A 154 14.04 -18.12 -8.42
N ASN A 155 13.22 -17.37 -9.15
CA ASN A 155 12.80 -17.71 -10.50
C ASN A 155 13.47 -16.78 -11.51
N GLN A 156 14.04 -17.32 -12.58
CA GLN A 156 14.66 -16.56 -13.67
C GLN A 156 14.09 -17.01 -15.00
N ARG A 157 13.70 -16.07 -15.87
CA ARG A 157 13.23 -16.41 -17.22
C ARG A 157 14.16 -15.86 -18.29
N CYS A 158 14.44 -16.68 -19.28
CA CYS A 158 15.41 -16.46 -20.34
C CYS A 158 14.73 -16.61 -21.70
N HIS A 159 14.11 -15.54 -22.18
CA HIS A 159 13.48 -15.48 -23.50
C HIS A 159 14.52 -15.34 -24.62
N ARG A 160 14.20 -15.90 -25.79
CA ARG A 160 14.94 -15.73 -27.07
C ARG A 160 16.42 -16.12 -27.02
N VAL A 161 16.78 -17.05 -26.14
CA VAL A 161 18.13 -17.57 -26.01
C VAL A 161 18.12 -19.08 -26.01
N GLY A 162 19.21 -19.68 -26.49
CA GLY A 162 19.38 -21.13 -26.46
C GLY A 162 19.88 -21.60 -25.10
N ARG A 163 19.87 -22.92 -24.90
CA ARG A 163 20.30 -23.57 -23.65
C ARG A 163 21.65 -23.07 -23.16
N SER A 164 22.62 -22.89 -24.07
CA SER A 164 23.99 -22.48 -23.72
C SER A 164 24.02 -21.12 -23.01
N THR A 165 23.27 -20.14 -23.52
CA THR A 165 23.18 -18.80 -22.93
C THR A 165 22.31 -18.80 -21.68
N ALA A 166 21.22 -19.56 -21.66
CA ALA A 166 20.38 -19.72 -20.48
C ALA A 166 21.19 -20.29 -19.29
N SER A 167 21.95 -21.37 -19.52
CA SER A 167 22.81 -21.97 -18.48
C SER A 167 23.91 -21.02 -18.01
N LEU A 168 24.52 -20.22 -18.91
CA LEU A 168 25.48 -19.19 -18.49
C LEU A 168 24.85 -18.12 -17.58
N ARG A 169 23.59 -17.73 -17.84
CA ARG A 169 22.86 -16.78 -16.98
C ARG A 169 22.51 -17.39 -15.62
N LEU A 170 22.15 -18.67 -15.61
CA LEU A 170 21.93 -19.44 -14.39
C LEU A 170 23.21 -19.53 -13.55
N ASP A 171 24.34 -19.89 -14.16
CA ASP A 171 25.63 -20.00 -13.46
C ASP A 171 26.03 -18.68 -12.80
N ARG A 172 25.80 -17.55 -13.48
CA ARG A 172 26.04 -16.21 -12.91
C ARG A 172 25.16 -15.93 -11.69
N LEU A 173 23.88 -16.29 -11.75
CA LEU A 173 22.94 -16.12 -10.64
C LEU A 173 23.32 -17.01 -9.44
N VAL A 174 23.62 -18.29 -9.69
CA VAL A 174 24.08 -19.24 -8.66
C VAL A 174 25.39 -18.77 -8.02
N THR A 175 26.32 -18.26 -8.82
CA THR A 175 27.60 -17.72 -8.33
C THR A 175 27.36 -16.53 -7.41
N ALA A 176 26.56 -15.55 -7.83
CA ALA A 176 26.23 -14.37 -7.03
C ALA A 176 25.59 -14.75 -5.68
N LEU A 177 24.64 -15.70 -5.68
CA LEU A 177 24.00 -16.20 -4.47
C LEU A 177 25.00 -16.87 -3.51
N ARG A 178 25.89 -17.72 -4.03
CA ARG A 178 26.90 -18.41 -3.23
C ARG A 178 27.97 -17.45 -2.68
N GLU A 179 28.42 -16.50 -3.48
CA GLU A 179 29.38 -15.46 -3.07
C GLU A 179 28.80 -14.55 -1.98
N ALA A 180 27.49 -14.30 -1.99
CA ALA A 180 26.76 -13.62 -0.93
C ALA A 180 26.48 -14.49 0.30
N GLY A 181 26.88 -15.78 0.28
CA GLY A 181 26.75 -16.70 1.40
C GLY A 181 25.39 -17.40 1.52
N HIS A 182 24.54 -17.35 0.49
CA HIS A 182 23.24 -18.02 0.52
C HIS A 182 23.34 -19.52 0.16
N GLU A 183 22.59 -20.35 0.88
CA GLU A 183 22.51 -21.78 0.63
C GLU A 183 21.52 -22.08 -0.51
N VAL A 184 22.05 -22.56 -1.64
CA VAL A 184 21.26 -23.05 -2.77
C VAL A 184 21.03 -24.55 -2.61
N VAL A 185 19.81 -24.93 -2.25
CA VAL A 185 19.39 -26.31 -1.94
C VAL A 185 19.22 -27.13 -3.21
N SER A 186 18.53 -26.58 -4.21
CA SER A 186 18.36 -27.21 -5.52
C SER A 186 18.32 -26.16 -6.63
N VAL A 187 18.69 -26.59 -7.83
CA VAL A 187 18.65 -25.78 -9.04
C VAL A 187 18.01 -26.62 -10.13
N GLU A 188 16.93 -26.11 -10.70
CA GLU A 188 16.22 -26.70 -11.82
C GLU A 188 16.27 -25.71 -12.99
N GLN A 189 16.47 -26.26 -14.19
CA GLN A 189 16.44 -25.53 -15.46
C GLN A 189 15.52 -26.29 -16.39
N GLU A 190 14.57 -25.61 -16.99
CA GLU A 190 13.56 -26.20 -17.87
C GLU A 190 13.37 -25.32 -19.10
N TYR A 191 12.75 -25.90 -20.14
CA TYR A 191 12.37 -25.17 -21.34
C TYR A 191 10.86 -25.18 -21.48
N VAL A 192 10.24 -24.01 -21.32
CA VAL A 192 8.82 -23.82 -21.55
C VAL A 192 8.54 -23.96 -23.04
N VAL A 193 7.77 -24.99 -23.38
CA VAL A 193 7.41 -25.36 -24.76
C VAL A 193 6.01 -24.90 -25.16
N GLN A 194 5.21 -24.51 -24.16
CA GLN A 194 3.92 -23.84 -24.31
C GLN A 194 3.62 -23.01 -23.06
N ASP A 195 3.23 -21.75 -23.24
CA ASP A 195 2.60 -20.93 -22.20
C ASP A 195 1.39 -20.21 -22.79
N THR A 196 0.19 -20.63 -22.39
CA THR A 196 -1.04 -20.08 -23.00
C THR A 196 -1.36 -18.67 -22.53
N ASN A 197 -0.67 -18.13 -21.52
CA ASN A 197 -0.97 -16.81 -20.97
C ASN A 197 0.23 -16.17 -20.24
N LEU A 198 1.13 -15.58 -21.04
CA LEU A 198 2.25 -14.74 -20.55
C LEU A 198 1.78 -13.49 -19.78
N GLY A 199 0.52 -13.08 -19.95
CA GLY A 199 -0.04 -11.90 -19.30
C GLY A 199 -0.10 -11.99 -17.78
N LEU A 200 -0.06 -13.21 -17.22
CA LEU A 200 0.01 -13.41 -15.76
C LEU A 200 1.35 -12.97 -15.15
N ASP A 201 2.38 -12.75 -15.96
CA ASP A 201 3.69 -12.25 -15.51
C ASP A 201 3.85 -10.72 -15.73
N ALA A 202 2.77 -10.04 -16.12
CA ALA A 202 2.77 -8.60 -16.34
C ALA A 202 3.13 -7.85 -15.05
N GLY A 203 4.19 -7.04 -15.11
CA GLY A 203 4.70 -6.28 -13.97
C GLY A 203 5.56 -7.09 -12.99
N TRP A 204 5.75 -8.39 -13.19
CA TRP A 204 6.62 -9.22 -12.34
C TRP A 204 8.10 -9.08 -12.72
N LEU A 205 8.46 -9.37 -13.97
CA LEU A 205 9.83 -9.27 -14.48
C LEU A 205 10.10 -7.92 -15.18
N PRO A 206 11.34 -7.39 -15.12
CA PRO A 206 11.69 -6.18 -15.86
C PRO A 206 11.44 -6.36 -17.37
N GLY A 207 10.66 -5.45 -17.97
CA GLY A 207 10.37 -5.47 -19.41
C GLY A 207 9.15 -6.30 -19.85
N THR A 208 8.43 -6.98 -18.94
CA THR A 208 7.13 -7.62 -19.24
C THR A 208 5.99 -6.60 -19.23
N THR A 209 6.00 -5.65 -20.18
CA THR A 209 4.88 -4.74 -20.41
C THR A 209 3.98 -5.30 -21.51
N PHE A 210 3.16 -6.30 -21.19
CA PHE A 210 2.05 -6.67 -22.04
C PHE A 210 0.86 -5.76 -21.70
N GLY A 211 0.65 -4.71 -22.50
CA GLY A 211 -0.61 -3.96 -22.53
C GLY A 211 -0.98 -3.09 -21.33
N VAL A 212 -0.17 -3.02 -20.25
CA VAL A 212 -0.46 -2.09 -19.15
C VAL A 212 0.00 -0.69 -19.54
N ALA A 213 -0.97 0.15 -19.91
CA ALA A 213 -0.74 1.57 -20.12
C ALA A 213 -0.06 2.15 -18.87
N ARG A 214 1.13 2.77 -19.03
CA ARG A 214 1.69 3.61 -17.97
C ARG A 214 0.60 4.61 -17.58
N PRO A 215 0.26 4.76 -16.28
CA PRO A 215 -0.75 5.73 -15.89
C PRO A 215 -0.32 7.07 -16.46
N ALA A 216 -1.15 7.61 -17.36
CA ALA A 216 -0.90 8.90 -17.97
C ALA A 216 -0.66 9.88 -16.83
N ARG A 217 0.46 10.62 -16.86
CA ARG A 217 0.77 11.69 -15.90
C ARG A 217 -0.51 12.48 -15.67
N ARG A 218 -1.13 12.30 -14.50
CA ARG A 218 -2.42 12.91 -14.18
C ARG A 218 -2.21 14.42 -14.30
N LYS A 219 -2.94 15.09 -15.19
CA LYS A 219 -2.80 16.55 -15.34
C LYS A 219 -3.12 17.17 -13.99
N VAL A 220 -2.16 17.90 -13.42
CA VAL A 220 -2.37 18.66 -12.18
C VAL A 220 -3.54 19.62 -12.40
N GLN A 221 -4.61 19.41 -11.64
CA GLN A 221 -5.77 20.28 -11.66
C GLN A 221 -5.65 21.27 -10.51
N LEU A 222 -5.73 22.56 -10.81
CA LEU A 222 -5.75 23.60 -9.78
C LEU A 222 -7.11 23.61 -9.08
N ALA A 223 -7.09 23.84 -7.77
CA ALA A 223 -8.28 24.03 -6.96
C ALA A 223 -9.09 25.23 -7.50
N PRO A 224 -10.36 25.03 -7.95
CA PRO A 224 -11.17 26.15 -8.41
C PRO A 224 -11.49 27.10 -7.26
N ALA A 225 -11.43 28.40 -7.54
CA ALA A 225 -11.79 29.45 -6.58
C ALA A 225 -13.31 29.53 -6.30
N THR A 226 -14.16 29.02 -7.21
CA THR A 226 -15.62 29.01 -7.06
C THR A 226 -16.10 27.60 -6.69
N PRO A 227 -16.71 27.41 -5.50
CA PRO A 227 -16.99 26.10 -4.91
C PRO A 227 -18.30 25.46 -5.41
N ARG A 228 -18.77 25.77 -6.63
CA ARG A 228 -20.08 25.28 -7.07
C ARG A 228 -20.08 23.74 -7.15
N GLY A 229 -20.90 23.10 -6.32
CA GLY A 229 -20.99 21.64 -6.22
C GLY A 229 -19.97 20.99 -5.27
N TYR A 230 -19.17 21.78 -4.57
CA TYR A 230 -18.25 21.31 -3.52
C TYR A 230 -18.92 21.39 -2.13
N PRO A 231 -18.43 20.62 -1.14
CA PRO A 231 -18.90 20.73 0.24
C PRO A 231 -18.72 22.14 0.83
N ALA A 232 -19.52 22.51 1.83
CA ALA A 232 -19.42 23.84 2.48
C ALA A 232 -18.03 24.10 3.11
N THR A 233 -17.35 23.02 3.47
CA THR A 233 -15.99 22.98 4.01
C THR A 233 -14.90 23.13 2.95
N TYR A 234 -15.22 23.12 1.65
CA TYR A 234 -14.26 23.43 0.59
C TYR A 234 -13.98 24.94 0.54
N ARG A 235 -12.88 25.34 1.17
CA ARG A 235 -12.46 26.75 1.33
C ARG A 235 -11.00 26.92 0.86
N PRO A 236 -10.73 27.02 -0.45
CA PRO A 236 -9.39 27.32 -0.95
C PRO A 236 -8.95 28.72 -0.48
N VAL A 237 -7.63 28.91 -0.37
CA VAL A 237 -7.01 30.20 -0.04
C VAL A 237 -7.49 31.25 -1.06
N PRO A 238 -8.04 32.38 -0.61
CA PRO A 238 -8.54 33.41 -1.50
C PRO A 238 -7.46 33.90 -2.46
N GLN A 239 -7.73 33.84 -3.77
CA GLN A 239 -6.84 34.41 -4.76
C GLN A 239 -7.19 35.89 -5.01
N PRO A 240 -6.20 36.80 -5.10
CA PRO A 240 -6.46 38.18 -5.49
C PRO A 240 -7.12 38.22 -6.89
N LYS A 241 -8.05 39.14 -7.10
CA LYS A 241 -8.75 39.30 -8.40
C LYS A 241 -7.72 39.44 -9.52
N ARG A 242 -7.78 38.58 -10.55
CA ARG A 242 -6.92 38.65 -11.74
C ARG A 242 -6.98 40.04 -12.36
N THR A 243 -5.94 40.84 -12.17
CA THR A 243 -5.72 42.04 -12.99
C THR A 243 -5.02 41.61 -14.29
N LEU A 244 -5.33 42.28 -15.41
CA LEU A 244 -4.79 41.97 -16.76
C LEU A 244 -3.24 41.89 -16.84
N ARG A 245 -2.51 42.34 -15.81
CA ARG A 245 -1.04 42.39 -15.74
C ARG A 245 -0.35 41.19 -15.06
N ARG A 246 -1.03 40.35 -14.27
CA ARG A 246 -0.43 39.15 -13.65
C ARG A 246 -1.08 37.87 -14.21
N ARG A 247 -0.31 37.08 -14.97
CA ARG A 247 -0.79 35.83 -15.60
C ARG A 247 -0.77 34.62 -14.67
N SER A 248 -0.05 34.63 -13.55
CA SER A 248 -0.02 33.54 -12.55
C SER A 248 -0.64 33.98 -11.21
N PRO A 249 -1.34 33.09 -10.50
CA PRO A 249 -1.83 33.39 -9.16
C PRO A 249 -0.66 33.45 -8.16
N ASP A 250 -0.75 34.36 -7.19
CA ASP A 250 0.25 34.56 -6.14
C ASP A 250 0.31 33.38 -5.15
N VAL A 251 -0.76 32.59 -5.10
CA VAL A 251 -0.89 31.35 -4.34
C VAL A 251 -1.46 30.27 -5.25
N ARG A 252 -0.82 29.12 -5.31
CA ARG A 252 -1.29 27.94 -6.06
C ARG A 252 -1.74 26.87 -5.08
N GLN A 253 -2.91 26.31 -5.32
CA GLN A 253 -3.39 25.12 -4.62
C GLN A 253 -3.87 24.12 -5.65
N GLU A 254 -3.47 22.88 -5.45
CA GLU A 254 -3.92 21.76 -6.27
C GLU A 254 -5.24 21.23 -5.73
N LEU A 255 -6.03 20.64 -6.61
CA LEU A 255 -7.25 19.95 -6.24
C LEU A 255 -6.89 18.53 -5.81
N VAL A 256 -7.06 18.23 -4.52
CA VAL A 256 -6.65 16.94 -3.93
C VAL A 256 -7.90 16.13 -3.59
N PHE A 257 -7.97 14.90 -4.09
CA PHE A 257 -9.08 13.99 -3.77
C PHE A 257 -9.04 13.66 -2.28
N ASP A 258 -10.21 13.71 -1.64
CA ASP A 258 -10.38 13.40 -0.23
C ASP A 258 -11.41 12.26 -0.08
N PRO A 259 -10.95 11.03 0.24
CA PRO A 259 -11.84 9.88 0.41
C PRO A 259 -12.96 10.13 1.43
N ALA A 260 -12.74 10.97 2.45
CA ALA A 260 -13.74 11.27 3.47
C ALA A 260 -14.95 12.08 2.96
N LEU A 261 -14.86 12.58 1.72
CA LEU A 261 -15.88 13.37 1.04
C LEU A 261 -16.54 12.60 -0.12
N LYS A 262 -16.30 11.29 -0.27
CA LYS A 262 -16.76 10.44 -1.41
C LYS A 262 -18.27 10.45 -1.64
N GLN A 263 -19.06 10.75 -0.60
CA GLN A 263 -20.51 10.97 -0.67
C GLN A 263 -20.90 12.22 -1.48
N HIS A 264 -19.97 13.15 -1.71
CA HIS A 264 -20.18 14.34 -2.51
C HIS A 264 -19.71 14.14 -3.96
N ALA A 265 -20.44 14.73 -4.92
CA ALA A 265 -20.06 14.68 -6.34
C ALA A 265 -18.66 15.26 -6.61
N ASN A 266 -18.22 16.25 -5.81
CA ASN A 266 -16.86 16.77 -5.82
C ASN A 266 -16.17 16.44 -4.48
N ALA A 267 -15.72 15.18 -4.35
CA ALA A 267 -14.99 14.65 -3.19
C ALA A 267 -13.53 15.14 -3.15
N TYR A 268 -13.33 16.46 -3.12
CA TYR A 268 -12.02 17.08 -3.19
C TYR A 268 -11.87 18.18 -2.13
N ARG A 269 -10.65 18.32 -1.62
CA ARG A 269 -10.18 19.44 -0.80
C ARG A 269 -9.19 20.30 -1.59
N ALA A 270 -8.96 21.51 -1.11
CA ALA A 270 -7.81 22.29 -1.56
C ALA A 270 -6.53 21.71 -0.93
N GLY A 271 -5.52 21.44 -1.75
CA GLY A 271 -4.19 21.00 -1.31
C GLY A 271 -3.41 22.07 -0.57
N GLU A 272 -2.19 21.75 -0.16
CA GLU A 272 -1.33 22.71 0.54
C GLU A 272 -0.99 23.92 -0.36
N PRO A 273 -1.12 25.16 0.15
CA PRO A 273 -0.86 26.35 -0.65
C PRO A 273 0.63 26.57 -0.90
N VAL A 274 0.97 26.73 -2.17
CA VAL A 274 2.31 27.14 -2.63
C VAL A 274 2.28 28.62 -2.95
N PHE A 275 2.97 29.40 -2.12
CA PHE A 275 3.11 30.85 -2.29
C PHE A 275 4.24 31.18 -3.25
N GLY A 276 4.01 32.14 -4.16
CA GLY A 276 5.06 32.65 -5.05
C GLY A 276 6.15 33.43 -4.31
N ASP A 277 5.83 34.00 -3.14
CA ASP A 277 6.78 34.60 -2.20
C ASP A 277 7.02 33.64 -1.02
N PRO A 278 8.24 33.09 -0.86
CA PRO A 278 8.56 32.21 0.26
C PRO A 278 8.33 32.85 1.63
N ALA A 279 8.60 34.15 1.80
CA ALA A 279 8.42 34.82 3.10
C ALA A 279 6.94 34.96 3.47
N ALA A 280 6.08 35.20 2.49
CA ALA A 280 4.63 35.14 2.68
C ALA A 280 4.15 33.73 3.05
N GLY A 281 4.71 32.70 2.40
CA GLY A 281 4.46 31.30 2.75
C GLY A 281 4.82 30.96 4.19
N GLU A 282 6.00 31.38 4.66
CA GLU A 282 6.40 31.17 6.06
C GLU A 282 5.47 31.87 7.06
N ARG A 283 5.10 33.13 6.80
CA ARG A 283 4.13 33.85 7.64
C ARG A 283 2.77 33.14 7.69
N TRP A 284 2.30 32.63 6.56
CA TRP A 284 1.03 31.91 6.48
C TRP A 284 1.08 30.60 7.27
N ARG A 285 2.15 29.79 7.12
CA ARG A 285 2.31 28.54 7.86
C ARG A 285 2.43 28.77 9.37
N ALA A 286 3.22 29.76 9.78
CA ALA A 286 3.33 30.14 11.19
C ALA A 286 1.98 30.56 11.79
N ALA A 287 1.18 31.32 11.04
CA ALA A 287 -0.16 31.72 11.47
C ALA A 287 -1.14 30.54 11.52
N ARG A 288 -1.10 29.62 10.54
CA ARG A 288 -1.91 28.38 10.58
C ARG A 288 -1.55 27.55 11.80
N ARG A 289 -0.27 27.40 12.11
CA ARG A 289 0.20 26.67 13.29
C ARG A 289 -0.31 27.29 14.58
N ALA A 290 -0.17 28.61 14.73
CA ALA A 290 -0.70 29.33 15.88
C ALA A 290 -2.24 29.18 16.00
N ALA A 291 -2.96 29.20 14.87
CA ALA A 291 -4.40 28.99 14.83
C ALA A 291 -4.78 27.55 15.24
N LEU A 292 -4.07 26.55 14.75
CA LEU A 292 -4.25 25.14 15.11
C LEU A 292 -3.95 24.90 16.59
N ASP A 293 -2.84 25.41 17.11
CA ASP A 293 -2.45 25.32 18.52
C ASP A 293 -3.49 26.00 19.42
N HIS A 294 -4.04 27.14 19.00
CA HIS A 294 -5.09 27.85 19.73
C HIS A 294 -6.41 27.08 19.75
N VAL A 295 -6.82 26.47 18.63
CA VAL A 295 -7.99 25.56 18.61
C VAL A 295 -7.75 24.38 19.55
N LEU A 296 -6.60 23.73 19.44
CA LEU A 296 -6.27 22.56 20.25
C LEU A 296 -6.26 22.87 21.76
N ALA A 297 -5.65 23.99 22.16
CA ALA A 297 -5.63 24.43 23.56
C ALA A 297 -7.05 24.69 24.11
N GLN A 298 -7.95 25.25 23.29
CA GLN A 298 -9.34 25.46 23.70
C GLN A 298 -10.12 24.16 23.85
N LEU A 299 -9.97 23.22 22.93
CA LEU A 299 -10.73 21.97 22.96
C LEU A 299 -10.24 21.01 24.04
N THR A 300 -8.99 21.14 24.47
CA THR A 300 -8.38 20.22 25.45
C THR A 300 -8.43 20.74 26.89
N GLY A 301 -8.52 22.07 27.09
CA GLY A 301 -8.57 22.70 28.42
C GLY A 301 -9.92 22.65 29.15
N GLU A 302 -10.95 22.05 28.56
CA GLU A 302 -12.31 22.06 29.09
C GLU A 302 -12.68 20.76 29.84
N SER A 303 -13.52 20.83 30.88
CA SER A 303 -13.89 19.63 31.66
C SER A 303 -14.61 18.52 30.87
N TRP A 304 -15.22 18.87 29.73
CA TRP A 304 -15.88 17.92 28.82
C TRP A 304 -14.91 17.30 27.81
N SER A 305 -13.66 17.79 27.71
CA SER A 305 -12.64 17.29 26.78
C SER A 305 -12.23 15.84 27.06
N ARG A 306 -12.53 15.29 28.24
CA ARG A 306 -12.36 13.86 28.55
C ARG A 306 -13.09 12.92 27.59
N HIS A 307 -14.09 13.43 26.87
CA HIS A 307 -14.85 12.72 25.84
C HIS A 307 -14.24 12.87 24.44
N LEU A 308 -13.15 13.64 24.30
CA LEU A 308 -12.41 13.83 23.06
C LEU A 308 -11.02 13.21 23.19
N VAL A 309 -10.75 12.20 22.37
CA VAL A 309 -9.45 11.56 22.27
C VAL A 309 -8.77 12.04 21.00
N LEU A 310 -7.66 12.75 21.15
CA LEU A 310 -6.87 13.24 20.02
C LEU A 310 -6.21 12.08 19.26
N ARG A 311 -6.21 12.15 17.93
CA ARG A 311 -5.51 11.19 17.06
C ARG A 311 -4.90 11.89 15.85
N GLY A 312 -4.40 11.09 14.91
CA GLY A 312 -3.94 11.60 13.62
C GLY A 312 -2.61 12.35 13.72
N SER A 313 -2.31 13.14 12.68
CA SER A 313 -0.98 13.73 12.48
C SER A 313 -0.50 14.62 13.63
N VAL A 314 -1.42 15.28 14.33
CA VAL A 314 -1.08 16.23 15.39
C VAL A 314 -0.45 15.56 16.62
N THR A 315 -0.66 14.25 16.79
CA THR A 315 0.00 13.47 17.86
C THR A 315 1.45 13.09 17.50
N MET A 316 1.78 13.05 16.21
CA MET A 316 3.08 12.57 15.72
C MET A 316 4.30 13.28 16.33
N PRO A 317 4.31 14.61 16.56
CA PRO A 317 5.45 15.27 17.21
C PRO A 317 5.80 14.72 18.60
N ALA A 318 4.82 14.21 19.36
CA ALA A 318 5.08 13.57 20.65
C ALA A 318 5.78 12.20 20.49
N TRP A 319 5.52 11.50 19.39
CA TRP A 319 6.03 10.15 19.12
C TRP A 319 7.36 10.13 18.37
N VAL A 320 7.50 10.99 17.37
CA VAL A 320 8.61 10.93 16.40
C VAL A 320 9.39 12.25 16.30
N GLY A 321 9.03 13.25 17.11
CA GLY A 321 9.74 14.52 17.22
C GLY A 321 9.76 15.30 15.91
N ALA A 322 10.92 15.86 15.57
CA ALA A 322 11.10 16.72 14.39
C ALA A 322 10.92 16.01 13.04
N ALA A 323 10.85 14.67 13.02
CA ALA A 323 10.50 13.92 11.82
C ALA A 323 9.01 13.97 11.49
N ALA A 324 8.16 14.41 12.43
CA ALA A 324 6.73 14.56 12.17
C ALA A 324 6.49 15.61 11.08
N ARG A 325 5.68 15.26 10.08
CA ARG A 325 5.15 16.24 9.13
C ARG A 325 4.23 17.23 9.84
N GLU A 326 4.12 18.43 9.28
CA GLU A 326 3.18 19.43 9.79
C GLU A 326 1.73 18.91 9.67
N PRO A 327 0.94 18.93 10.76
CA PRO A 327 -0.43 18.44 10.75
C PRO A 327 -1.33 19.30 9.85
N GLY A 328 -2.18 18.63 9.08
CA GLY A 328 -3.15 19.31 8.21
C GLY A 328 -4.44 19.71 8.92
N ASP A 329 -4.76 18.97 9.97
CA ASP A 329 -6.05 18.90 10.65
C ASP A 329 -5.87 18.50 12.12
N LEU A 330 -6.95 18.65 12.89
CA LEU A 330 -7.10 18.09 14.24
C LEU A 330 -8.15 16.98 14.17
N ASP A 331 -7.75 15.75 14.47
CA ASP A 331 -8.64 14.58 14.48
C ASP A 331 -8.98 14.17 15.91
N PHE A 332 -10.26 13.98 16.19
CA PHE A 332 -10.75 13.49 17.48
C PHE A 332 -11.66 12.27 17.32
N VAL A 333 -11.53 11.30 18.23
CA VAL A 333 -12.51 10.24 18.47
C VAL A 333 -13.33 10.60 19.71
N VAL A 334 -14.65 10.49 19.60
CA VAL A 334 -15.56 10.74 20.72
C VAL A 334 -15.74 9.48 21.56
N THR A 335 -15.64 9.63 22.87
CA THR A 335 -15.84 8.53 23.83
C THR A 335 -17.01 8.81 24.79
N PRO A 336 -17.77 7.78 25.19
CA PRO A 336 -17.72 6.38 24.74
C PRO A 336 -18.26 6.19 23.32
N ALA A 337 -17.94 5.06 22.68
CA ALA A 337 -18.38 4.71 21.33
C ALA A 337 -19.92 4.68 21.16
N SER A 338 -20.68 4.61 22.25
CA SER A 338 -22.15 4.72 22.21
C SER A 338 -22.67 6.12 21.83
N VAL A 339 -21.81 7.14 21.79
CA VAL A 339 -22.19 8.50 21.36
C VAL A 339 -22.16 8.57 19.84
N THR A 340 -23.32 8.82 19.23
CA THR A 340 -23.47 9.02 17.79
C THR A 340 -23.60 10.51 17.45
N SER A 341 -23.28 10.89 16.21
CA SER A 341 -23.32 12.30 15.79
C SER A 341 -24.75 12.86 15.75
N ASP A 342 -25.74 12.02 15.45
CA ASP A 342 -27.16 12.34 15.35
C ASP A 342 -27.88 12.29 16.70
N GLY A 343 -27.27 11.66 17.70
CA GLY A 343 -27.78 11.56 19.06
C GLY A 343 -27.71 12.89 19.83
N GLU A 344 -28.53 13.00 20.87
CA GLU A 344 -28.61 14.22 21.70
C GLU A 344 -27.27 14.56 22.37
N ALA A 345 -26.50 13.55 22.77
CA ALA A 345 -25.18 13.72 23.36
C ALA A 345 -24.14 14.25 22.34
N GLY A 346 -24.14 13.73 21.11
CA GLY A 346 -23.25 14.17 20.05
C GLY A 346 -23.53 15.61 19.64
N ARG A 347 -24.81 15.97 19.44
CA ARG A 347 -25.22 17.36 19.15
C ARG A 347 -24.78 18.33 20.24
N ARG A 348 -24.99 17.97 21.52
CA ARG A 348 -24.54 18.78 22.66
C ARG A 348 -23.02 18.94 22.73
N LEU A 349 -22.26 17.90 22.40
CA LEU A 349 -20.80 17.96 22.33
C LEU A 349 -20.36 18.94 21.23
N PHE A 350 -20.99 18.87 20.06
CA PHE A 350 -20.73 19.83 18.97
C PHE A 350 -21.03 21.27 19.34
N ASP A 351 -22.19 21.53 19.95
CA ASP A 351 -22.55 22.87 20.41
C ASP A 351 -21.51 23.43 21.39
N ARG A 352 -20.93 22.57 22.25
CA ARG A 352 -19.85 22.95 23.17
C ARG A 352 -18.55 23.26 22.45
N ILE A 353 -18.18 22.49 21.42
CA ILE A 353 -17.00 22.76 20.58
C ILE A 353 -17.12 24.14 19.93
N VAL A 354 -18.23 24.39 19.23
CA VAL A 354 -18.47 25.68 18.54
C VAL A 354 -18.49 26.83 19.54
N ARG A 355 -19.16 26.64 20.68
CA ARG A 355 -19.22 27.64 21.74
C ARG A 355 -17.84 27.96 22.33
N ALA A 356 -17.04 26.95 22.65
CA ALA A 356 -15.70 27.13 23.20
C ALA A 356 -14.85 28.01 22.26
N LEU A 357 -14.86 27.67 20.95
CA LEU A 357 -14.15 28.42 19.91
C LEU A 357 -14.61 29.88 19.79
N GLY A 358 -15.88 30.17 20.09
CA GLY A 358 -16.43 31.53 20.10
C GLY A 358 -16.11 32.35 21.36
N GLU A 359 -15.96 31.69 22.52
CA GLU A 359 -15.76 32.38 23.81
C GLU A 359 -14.33 32.92 23.99
N ARG A 360 -13.34 32.34 23.30
CA ARG A 360 -11.92 32.73 23.42
C ARG A 360 -11.30 33.01 22.03
N PRO A 361 -11.63 34.15 21.39
CA PRO A 361 -11.03 34.51 20.12
C PRO A 361 -9.51 34.68 20.25
N GLY A 362 -8.76 34.26 19.24
CA GLY A 362 -7.30 34.33 19.23
C GLY A 362 -6.72 33.78 17.94
N ALA A 363 -5.42 34.03 17.70
CA ALA A 363 -4.68 33.55 16.52
C ALA A 363 -5.36 33.87 15.17
N GLY A 364 -6.11 34.97 15.08
CA GLY A 364 -6.81 35.38 13.87
C GLY A 364 -8.04 34.53 13.52
N LEU A 365 -8.45 33.58 14.37
CA LEU A 365 -9.61 32.72 14.12
C LEU A 365 -10.91 33.52 13.97
N ARG A 366 -11.75 33.08 13.04
CA ARG A 366 -13.07 33.61 12.74
C ARG A 366 -14.13 32.58 13.11
N ALA A 367 -14.36 32.42 14.42
CA ALA A 367 -15.36 31.49 14.95
C ALA A 367 -16.80 31.85 14.51
N ASP A 368 -17.05 33.10 14.12
CA ASP A 368 -18.29 33.57 13.51
C ASP A 368 -18.56 33.01 12.10
N ARG A 369 -17.56 32.36 11.49
CA ARG A 369 -17.59 31.86 10.10
C ARG A 369 -17.29 30.37 10.01
N ILE A 370 -17.53 29.62 11.08
CA ILE A 370 -17.35 28.16 11.09
C ILE A 370 -18.34 27.54 10.11
N GLU A 371 -17.83 26.65 9.26
CA GLU A 371 -18.63 25.83 8.35
C GLU A 371 -18.50 24.36 8.74
N GLN A 372 -19.56 23.60 8.46
CA GLN A 372 -19.64 22.19 8.80
C GLN A 372 -20.04 21.34 7.59
N SER A 373 -19.46 20.14 7.50
CA SER A 373 -19.93 19.08 6.60
C SER A 373 -19.96 17.74 7.33
N GLU A 374 -20.83 16.85 6.89
CA GLU A 374 -20.77 15.43 7.26
C GLU A 374 -19.62 14.76 6.49
N ILE A 375 -18.88 13.89 7.17
CA ILE A 375 -17.76 13.13 6.58
C ILE A 375 -17.88 11.65 6.94
N TRP A 376 -17.32 10.80 6.09
CA TRP A 376 -17.10 9.39 6.40
C TRP A 376 -15.60 9.14 6.51
N THR A 377 -15.08 9.14 7.75
CA THR A 377 -13.65 9.00 8.00
C THR A 377 -13.21 7.57 7.66
N TYR A 378 -12.29 7.43 6.71
CA TYR A 378 -11.81 6.16 6.15
C TYR A 378 -12.95 5.22 5.72
N GLU A 379 -14.05 5.76 5.17
CA GLU A 379 -15.22 4.99 4.71
C GLU A 379 -15.92 4.13 5.79
N ARG A 380 -15.61 4.36 7.09
CA ARG A 380 -16.05 3.47 8.20
C ARG A 380 -16.73 4.17 9.36
N ALA A 381 -16.33 5.41 9.67
CA ALA A 381 -16.80 6.09 10.88
C ALA A 381 -17.50 7.43 10.58
N ASP A 382 -18.67 7.62 11.21
CA ASP A 382 -19.51 8.80 11.06
C ASP A 382 -18.82 9.98 11.74
N GLY A 383 -18.61 11.05 11.00
CA GLY A 383 -17.90 12.21 11.50
C GLY A 383 -18.54 13.53 11.11
N ARG A 384 -18.12 14.60 11.78
CA ARG A 384 -18.30 15.97 11.27
C ARG A 384 -16.96 16.64 11.13
N ARG A 385 -16.82 17.34 10.01
CA ARG A 385 -15.72 18.24 9.73
C ARG A 385 -16.16 19.66 10.01
N LEU A 386 -15.40 20.35 10.84
CA LEU A 386 -15.49 21.79 11.08
C LEU A 386 -14.34 22.47 10.35
N VAL A 387 -14.63 23.57 9.68
CA VAL A 387 -13.61 24.41 9.06
C VAL A 387 -13.71 25.81 9.66
N ILE A 388 -12.66 26.24 10.34
CA ILE A 388 -12.57 27.52 11.04
C ILE A 388 -11.62 28.43 10.26
N PRO A 389 -12.12 29.50 9.62
CA PRO A 389 -11.24 30.43 8.92
C PRO A 389 -10.32 31.19 9.89
N PHE A 390 -9.13 31.55 9.44
CA PHE A 390 -8.24 32.47 10.16
C PHE A 390 -7.74 33.58 9.24
N GLU A 391 -7.53 34.76 9.80
CA GLU A 391 -7.00 35.93 9.12
C GLU A 391 -5.55 36.19 9.55
N VAL A 392 -4.73 36.64 8.60
CA VAL A 392 -3.32 36.98 8.83
C VAL A 392 -3.06 38.33 8.18
N GLU A 393 -2.27 39.16 8.84
CA GLU A 393 -1.91 40.45 8.28
C GLU A 393 -1.04 40.28 7.03
N ASN A 394 -1.37 41.00 5.95
CA ASN A 394 -0.58 41.08 4.72
C ASN A 394 -0.33 39.75 3.97
N VAL A 395 -1.07 38.68 4.27
CA VAL A 395 -1.16 37.45 3.46
C VAL A 395 -2.62 36.97 3.43
N PRO A 396 -3.07 36.23 2.39
CA PRO A 396 -4.41 35.65 2.37
C PRO A 396 -4.71 34.81 3.62
N GLY A 397 -5.95 34.88 4.12
CA GLY A 397 -6.40 34.01 5.21
C GLY A 397 -6.39 32.53 4.82
N GLY A 398 -6.50 31.66 5.81
CA GLY A 398 -6.55 30.21 5.64
C GLY A 398 -7.66 29.57 6.45
N ILE A 399 -7.57 28.25 6.62
CA ILE A 399 -8.49 27.48 7.43
C ILE A 399 -7.75 26.53 8.37
N VAL A 400 -8.33 26.30 9.54
CA VAL A 400 -8.05 25.15 10.41
C VAL A 400 -9.19 24.16 10.25
N GLN A 401 -8.87 22.88 10.09
CA GLN A 401 -9.84 21.79 9.99
C GLN A 401 -9.85 21.01 11.30
N VAL A 402 -11.04 20.69 11.80
CA VAL A 402 -11.26 19.79 12.94
C VAL A 402 -12.22 18.69 12.51
N ASP A 403 -11.77 17.45 12.55
CA ASP A 403 -12.58 16.27 12.26
C ASP A 403 -12.90 15.56 13.56
N VAL A 404 -14.19 15.33 13.81
CA VAL A 404 -14.68 14.66 15.02
C VAL A 404 -15.43 13.41 14.59
N VAL A 405 -14.96 12.26 15.05
CA VAL A 405 -15.48 10.93 14.72
C VAL A 405 -16.28 10.36 15.88
N PHE A 406 -17.44 9.78 15.58
CA PHE A 406 -18.41 9.20 16.51
C PHE A 406 -18.56 7.71 16.25
N GLY A 407 -19.05 6.97 17.25
CA GLY A 407 -19.35 5.54 17.06
C GLY A 407 -18.13 4.61 16.98
N GLU A 408 -16.91 5.13 16.94
CA GLU A 408 -15.69 4.35 16.80
C GLU A 408 -15.24 3.80 18.16
N ASP A 409 -14.98 2.49 18.22
CA ASP A 409 -14.45 1.85 19.42
C ASP A 409 -12.94 2.15 19.58
N LEU A 410 -12.51 2.30 20.82
CA LEU A 410 -11.11 2.50 21.17
C LEU A 410 -10.59 1.24 21.87
N PRO A 411 -10.04 0.27 21.11
CA PRO A 411 -9.62 -1.02 21.67
C PRO A 411 -8.45 -0.90 22.65
N VAL A 412 -7.71 0.22 22.59
CA VAL A 412 -6.68 0.58 23.55
C VAL A 412 -7.09 1.88 24.24
N ALA A 413 -7.04 1.88 25.58
CA ALA A 413 -7.34 3.06 26.35
C ALA A 413 -6.40 4.22 25.96
N PRO A 414 -6.93 5.44 25.80
CA PRO A 414 -6.11 6.60 25.44
C PRO A 414 -5.22 7.02 26.61
N GLU A 415 -4.12 7.70 26.29
CA GLU A 415 -3.12 8.13 27.26
C GLU A 415 -2.87 9.65 27.19
N PRO A 416 -2.50 10.29 28.32
CA PRO A 416 -2.13 11.70 28.32
C PRO A 416 -0.77 11.91 27.64
N ILE A 417 -0.74 12.79 26.63
CA ILE A 417 0.48 13.17 25.91
C ILE A 417 0.78 14.66 26.07
N THR A 418 2.06 15.01 26.01
CA THR A 418 2.49 16.42 25.96
C THR A 418 2.80 16.79 24.51
N LEU A 419 2.18 17.86 24.02
CA LEU A 419 2.39 18.37 22.67
C LEU A 419 3.17 19.69 22.68
N PRO A 420 4.09 19.91 21.72
CA PRO A 420 4.73 21.21 21.56
C PRO A 420 3.68 22.31 21.40
N GLY A 421 3.82 23.42 22.14
CA GLY A 421 2.90 24.57 22.03
C GLY A 421 1.58 24.45 22.78
N VAL A 422 1.26 23.28 23.36
CA VAL A 422 0.02 23.06 24.13
C VAL A 422 0.31 23.08 25.63
N THR A 423 -0.53 23.79 26.39
CA THR A 423 -0.38 23.86 27.85
C THR A 423 -1.07 22.66 28.51
N GLY A 424 -0.27 21.75 29.07
CA GLY A 424 -0.75 20.59 29.81
C GLY A 424 -0.95 19.32 28.95
N PRO A 425 -1.22 18.18 29.59
CA PRO A 425 -1.41 16.93 28.88
C PRO A 425 -2.76 16.88 28.14
N VAL A 426 -2.76 16.26 26.96
CA VAL A 426 -3.95 16.00 26.14
C VAL A 426 -4.20 14.51 26.07
N LEU A 427 -5.44 14.07 26.24
CA LEU A 427 -5.81 12.67 26.08
C LEU A 427 -5.75 12.29 24.59
N ALA A 428 -4.93 11.31 24.23
CA ALA A 428 -4.70 10.91 22.85
C ALA A 428 -4.64 9.39 22.66
N ALA A 429 -4.87 8.94 21.43
CA ALA A 429 -4.57 7.57 21.04
C ALA A 429 -3.07 7.28 21.21
N THR A 430 -2.74 6.09 21.72
CA THR A 430 -1.34 5.69 21.91
C THR A 430 -0.59 5.60 20.59
N ALA A 431 0.74 5.63 20.63
CA ALA A 431 1.57 5.43 19.43
C ALA A 431 1.28 4.06 18.75
N GLY A 432 1.09 3.01 19.55
CA GLY A 432 0.78 1.66 19.07
C GLY A 432 -0.59 1.57 18.39
N LEU A 433 -1.64 2.17 18.98
CA LEU A 433 -2.96 2.22 18.34
C LEU A 433 -2.93 3.07 17.05
N SER A 434 -2.20 4.19 17.08
CA SER A 434 -1.99 5.03 15.91
C SER A 434 -1.33 4.24 14.77
N LEU A 435 -0.30 3.43 15.05
CA LEU A 435 0.33 2.56 14.06
C LEU A 435 -0.64 1.50 13.54
N ALA A 436 -1.38 0.83 14.43
CA ALA A 436 -2.33 -0.22 14.05
C ALA A 436 -3.40 0.29 13.09
N TRP A 437 -3.94 1.49 13.33
CA TRP A 437 -4.86 2.16 12.43
C TRP A 437 -4.23 2.52 11.09
N LYS A 438 -2.99 3.02 11.04
CA LYS A 438 -2.31 3.30 9.77
C LYS A 438 -2.16 2.04 8.93
N LEU A 439 -1.83 0.90 9.56
CA LEU A 439 -1.75 -0.39 8.89
C LEU A 439 -3.12 -0.85 8.38
N GLN A 440 -4.18 -0.67 9.17
CA GLN A 440 -5.56 -0.94 8.74
C GLN A 440 -5.92 -0.14 7.49
N TRP A 441 -5.72 1.19 7.50
CA TRP A 441 -6.08 2.05 6.36
C TRP A 441 -5.27 1.71 5.11
N LEU A 442 -3.97 1.46 5.25
CA LEU A 442 -3.12 1.09 4.13
C LEU A 442 -3.52 -0.27 3.51
N ALA A 443 -4.00 -1.21 4.33
CA ALA A 443 -4.37 -2.54 3.87
C ALA A 443 -5.78 -2.62 3.27
N THR A 444 -6.73 -1.79 3.74
CA THR A 444 -8.16 -2.03 3.49
C THR A 444 -8.88 -0.86 2.81
N ASP A 445 -8.31 0.35 2.77
CA ASP A 445 -8.94 1.45 2.07
C ASP A 445 -8.83 1.30 0.55
N CYS A 446 -9.86 1.73 -0.18
CA CYS A 446 -9.82 1.79 -1.64
C CYS A 446 -8.77 2.78 -2.18
N TYR A 447 -8.31 3.72 -1.36
CA TYR A 447 -7.39 4.79 -1.74
C TYR A 447 -6.32 5.03 -0.65
N PRO A 448 -5.40 4.08 -0.43
CA PRO A 448 -4.38 4.20 0.61
C PRO A 448 -3.47 5.40 0.36
N GLN A 449 -3.23 6.24 1.38
CA GLN A 449 -2.54 7.52 1.21
C GLN A 449 -1.06 7.44 1.58
N GLY A 450 -0.20 8.13 0.81
CA GLY A 450 1.24 8.18 1.10
C GLY A 450 1.60 8.80 2.46
N LYS A 451 0.77 9.73 2.97
CA LYS A 451 0.95 10.30 4.31
C LYS A 451 0.81 9.25 5.41
N ASP A 452 -0.06 8.25 5.21
CA ASP A 452 -0.30 7.20 6.19
C ASP A 452 0.85 6.18 6.19
N LEU A 453 1.44 5.89 5.03
CA LEU A 453 2.67 5.10 4.93
C LEU A 453 3.85 5.80 5.61
N TYR A 454 4.01 7.11 5.38
CA TYR A 454 5.04 7.91 6.03
C TYR A 454 4.90 7.86 7.56
N ASP A 455 3.71 8.15 8.07
CA ASP A 455 3.42 8.13 9.50
C ASP A 455 3.64 6.71 10.09
N ALA A 456 3.18 5.65 9.39
CA ALA A 456 3.36 4.26 9.83
C ALA A 456 4.83 3.86 9.96
N VAL A 457 5.68 4.24 8.98
CA VAL A 457 7.11 3.97 9.05
C VAL A 457 7.74 4.62 10.28
N LEU A 458 7.48 5.90 10.50
CA LEU A 458 8.07 6.61 11.64
C LEU A 458 7.59 6.06 12.98
N LEU A 459 6.30 5.67 13.06
CA LEU A 459 5.76 5.02 14.25
C LEU A 459 6.39 3.64 14.47
N ALA A 460 6.46 2.78 13.45
CA ALA A 460 7.04 1.44 13.58
C ALA A 460 8.54 1.45 13.94
N GLU A 461 9.27 2.50 13.56
CA GLU A 461 10.68 2.68 13.94
C GLU A 461 10.88 3.13 15.41
N ARG A 462 9.81 3.53 16.11
CA ARG A 462 9.86 4.13 17.46
C ARG A 462 8.96 3.44 18.49
N ALA A 463 7.90 2.79 18.04
CA ALA A 463 6.87 2.15 18.84
C ALA A 463 6.45 0.83 18.19
N THR A 464 5.80 -0.02 18.97
CA THR A 464 5.26 -1.29 18.49
C THR A 464 3.73 -1.26 18.49
N ALA A 465 3.14 -1.91 17.50
CA ALA A 465 1.73 -2.28 17.52
C ALA A 465 1.64 -3.79 17.72
N ASP A 466 0.72 -4.23 18.58
CA ASP A 466 0.44 -5.65 18.75
C ASP A 466 -0.14 -6.22 17.45
N LEU A 467 0.46 -7.30 16.93
CA LEU A 467 -0.02 -7.96 15.72
C LEU A 467 -1.45 -8.50 15.89
N ALA A 468 -1.82 -8.97 17.08
CA ALA A 468 -3.16 -9.46 17.35
C ALA A 468 -4.19 -8.33 17.19
N LEU A 469 -3.90 -7.14 17.73
CA LEU A 469 -4.73 -5.95 17.56
C LEU A 469 -4.83 -5.52 16.09
N VAL A 470 -3.71 -5.53 15.35
CA VAL A 470 -3.73 -5.19 13.91
C VAL A 470 -4.65 -6.15 13.15
N ARG A 471 -4.55 -7.46 13.41
CA ARG A 471 -5.39 -8.47 12.78
C ARG A 471 -6.86 -8.33 13.17
N GLU A 472 -7.14 -7.99 14.43
CA GLU A 472 -8.50 -7.70 14.90
C GLU A 472 -9.11 -6.51 14.16
N LEU A 473 -8.36 -5.42 13.98
CA LEU A 473 -8.81 -4.24 13.22
C LEU A 473 -9.01 -4.52 11.72
N LEU A 474 -8.25 -5.44 11.15
CA LEU A 474 -8.38 -5.85 9.74
C LEU A 474 -9.54 -6.82 9.50
N ARG A 475 -9.91 -7.61 10.50
CA ARG A 475 -10.87 -8.72 10.38
C ARG A 475 -12.26 -8.32 9.85
N PRO A 476 -12.85 -7.17 10.25
CA PRO A 476 -14.14 -6.74 9.69
C PRO A 476 -14.13 -6.67 8.16
N GLU A 477 -13.00 -6.28 7.56
CA GLU A 477 -12.89 -6.01 6.12
C GLU A 477 -12.30 -7.21 5.35
N LEU A 478 -11.36 -7.93 5.96
CA LEU A 478 -10.62 -9.02 5.32
C LEU A 478 -11.13 -10.42 5.70
N GLY A 479 -12.00 -10.52 6.71
CA GLY A 479 -12.48 -11.79 7.24
C GLY A 479 -11.34 -12.65 7.76
N ALA A 480 -11.33 -13.94 7.41
CA ALA A 480 -10.30 -14.88 7.86
C ALA A 480 -8.90 -14.55 7.34
N THR A 481 -8.78 -13.90 6.17
CA THR A 481 -7.47 -13.56 5.58
C THR A 481 -6.70 -12.51 6.38
N ALA A 482 -7.35 -11.83 7.34
CA ALA A 482 -6.67 -10.98 8.31
C ALA A 482 -5.62 -11.77 9.13
N ASP A 483 -5.84 -13.06 9.38
CA ASP A 483 -4.92 -13.91 10.15
C ASP A 483 -3.59 -14.16 9.43
N ASP A 484 -3.57 -13.99 8.10
CA ASP A 484 -2.37 -14.12 7.27
C ASP A 484 -1.56 -12.82 7.19
N PHE A 485 -2.04 -11.73 7.80
CA PHE A 485 -1.32 -10.46 7.80
C PHE A 485 0.01 -10.59 8.55
N THR A 486 1.10 -10.20 7.89
CA THR A 486 2.48 -10.22 8.43
C THR A 486 3.24 -8.98 7.98
N ALA A 487 4.47 -8.82 8.47
CA ALA A 487 5.34 -7.71 8.05
C ALA A 487 5.65 -7.76 6.55
N GLU A 488 5.67 -8.95 5.95
CA GLU A 488 5.89 -9.12 4.51
C GLU A 488 4.71 -8.64 3.67
N THR A 489 3.48 -8.75 4.17
CA THR A 489 2.27 -8.33 3.47
C THR A 489 2.37 -6.86 3.03
N VAL A 490 3.04 -6.01 3.80
CA VAL A 490 3.28 -4.59 3.47
C VAL A 490 3.97 -4.40 2.13
N LEU A 491 4.87 -5.31 1.72
CA LEU A 491 5.59 -5.20 0.45
C LEU A 491 4.68 -5.39 -0.77
N SER A 492 3.44 -5.85 -0.59
CA SER A 492 2.47 -6.02 -1.66
C SER A 492 1.66 -4.77 -2.00
N TRP A 493 1.80 -3.70 -1.22
CA TRP A 493 0.99 -2.49 -1.42
C TRP A 493 1.52 -1.66 -2.58
N THR A 494 0.97 -1.86 -3.77
CA THR A 494 1.42 -1.19 -5.01
C THR A 494 0.64 0.08 -5.38
N ASP A 495 -0.45 0.36 -4.67
CA ASP A 495 -1.39 1.43 -5.04
C ASP A 495 -1.44 2.60 -4.04
N VAL A 496 -0.42 2.70 -3.18
CA VAL A 496 -0.28 3.82 -2.23
C VAL A 496 -0.13 5.12 -3.01
N GLN A 497 -0.96 6.11 -2.69
CA GLN A 497 -0.98 7.42 -3.35
C GLN A 497 0.23 8.30 -2.94
N TRP A 498 1.45 7.84 -3.22
CA TRP A 498 2.71 8.47 -2.84
C TRP A 498 2.91 9.85 -3.48
N ASP A 499 2.56 9.98 -4.76
CA ASP A 499 2.71 11.21 -5.54
C ASP A 499 1.96 12.41 -4.95
N ASN A 500 0.84 12.19 -4.27
CA ASN A 500 0.12 13.26 -3.57
C ASN A 500 0.92 13.73 -2.35
N PHE A 501 1.43 12.80 -1.55
CA PHE A 501 2.22 13.09 -0.36
C PHE A 501 3.54 13.79 -0.69
N ALA A 502 4.27 13.30 -1.69
CA ALA A 502 5.52 13.91 -2.15
C ALA A 502 5.35 15.34 -2.65
N ARG A 503 4.18 15.68 -3.23
CA ARG A 503 3.85 17.05 -3.65
C ARG A 503 3.48 17.97 -2.48
N ASP A 504 2.71 17.47 -1.52
CA ASP A 504 2.33 18.25 -0.33
C ASP A 504 3.55 18.50 0.58
N TYR A 505 4.53 17.57 0.62
CA TYR A 505 5.70 17.62 1.52
C TYR A 505 7.04 17.31 0.81
N PRO A 506 7.47 18.12 -0.18
CA PRO A 506 8.66 17.85 -0.97
C PRO A 506 9.96 17.87 -0.15
N GLY A 507 9.99 18.53 1.01
CA GLY A 507 11.14 18.55 1.92
C GLY A 507 11.29 17.29 2.78
N LEU A 508 10.26 16.45 2.87
CA LEU A 508 10.26 15.22 3.68
C LEU A 508 10.48 13.96 2.83
N VAL A 509 10.35 14.08 1.51
CA VAL A 509 10.43 12.96 0.57
C VAL A 509 11.67 13.10 -0.29
N THR A 510 12.66 12.24 -0.06
CA THR A 510 13.86 12.13 -0.89
C THR A 510 13.72 11.10 -2.00
N GLU A 511 12.76 10.18 -1.88
CA GLU A 511 12.56 9.04 -2.79
C GLU A 511 11.38 9.26 -3.74
N PRO A 512 11.52 8.89 -5.03
CA PRO A 512 10.49 9.17 -6.05
C PRO A 512 9.24 8.28 -5.94
N HIS A 513 9.29 7.20 -5.15
CA HIS A 513 8.23 6.20 -5.02
C HIS A 513 8.21 5.59 -3.61
N GLU A 514 7.11 4.95 -3.25
CA GLU A 514 6.81 4.37 -1.94
C GLU A 514 7.66 3.15 -1.56
N HIS A 515 8.26 2.44 -2.52
CA HIS A 515 8.92 1.15 -2.29
C HIS A 515 9.99 1.13 -1.17
N PRO A 516 10.90 2.13 -1.05
CA PRO A 516 11.85 2.20 0.05
C PRO A 516 11.16 2.37 1.42
N TRP A 517 10.00 3.02 1.46
CA TRP A 517 9.22 3.20 2.69
C TRP A 517 8.50 1.93 3.08
N LEU A 518 7.93 1.17 2.13
CA LEU A 518 7.36 -0.15 2.38
C LEU A 518 8.41 -1.12 2.95
N ARG A 519 9.63 -1.11 2.40
CA ARG A 519 10.77 -1.90 2.92
C ARG A 519 11.13 -1.54 4.36
N ARG A 520 11.23 -0.24 4.67
CA ARG A 520 11.48 0.23 6.05
C ARG A 520 10.38 -0.21 7.01
N LEU A 521 9.12 -0.06 6.60
CA LEU A 521 7.97 -0.49 7.39
C LEU A 521 8.03 -2.00 7.66
N ALA A 522 8.21 -2.81 6.63
CA ALA A 522 8.30 -4.26 6.75
C ALA A 522 9.42 -4.67 7.71
N VAL A 523 10.62 -4.08 7.61
CA VAL A 523 11.73 -4.38 8.54
C VAL A 523 11.41 -3.98 9.97
N ALA A 524 10.80 -2.81 10.19
CA ALA A 524 10.45 -2.35 11.53
C ALA A 524 9.39 -3.24 12.20
N LEU A 525 8.35 -3.62 11.45
CA LEU A 525 7.30 -4.53 11.93
C LEU A 525 7.83 -5.94 12.19
N ASP A 526 8.67 -6.46 11.29
CA ASP A 526 9.28 -7.78 11.43
C ASP A 526 10.12 -7.90 12.71
N ARG A 527 10.87 -6.84 13.05
CA ARG A 527 11.60 -6.77 14.32
C ARG A 527 10.67 -6.74 15.53
N ALA A 528 9.52 -6.07 15.42
CA ALA A 528 8.56 -5.95 16.51
C ALA A 528 7.76 -7.24 16.76
N TRP A 529 7.48 -8.03 15.73
CA TRP A 529 6.59 -9.20 15.81
C TRP A 529 7.28 -10.56 15.93
N ARG A 530 8.62 -10.59 15.87
CA ARG A 530 9.41 -11.81 16.11
C ARG A 530 9.66 -12.12 17.58
N VAL A 531 9.21 -11.25 18.48
CA VAL A 531 9.47 -11.34 19.92
C VAL A 531 8.63 -12.43 20.56
#